data_AF-A0A8H7ZJL9-F1
#
_entry.id   AF-A0A8H7ZJL9-F1
#
_cell.length_a   1.000
_cell.length_b   1.000
_cell.length_c   1.000
_cell.angle_alpha   90.00
_cell.angle_beta   90.00
_cell.angle_gamma   90.00
#
_symmetry.space_group_name_H-M   'P 1'
#
loop_
_entity.id
_entity.type
_entity.pdbx_description
1 polymer ?
#
loop_
_entity_poly.entity_id
_entity_poly.type
_entity_poly.pdbx_seq_one_letter_code
_entity_poly.pdbx_strand_id
1 'polypeptide(L)'
;MPFTQAPWTAVCSLYPIVYVVSIPLTLAFKRYNSYIGELWFVQFLEHYIVRTYIYYWFTLLYVANLIVVEVRRVSLPIKDPWTINSIKIYFCNLIWLALLLEWCFGSPIFERISVATGAHCTIPDIYREYQCEKAGGSWINAFDSSSHYTLLISNSLLIWRLVLPYIGAVLPQYVLRRRSLVENDLEAGPGDRNENSTLAEDSIVKKVVVLVSLLFVFLWFISFCITSVFYHTIPEKLVGLICGMTVPVLSRFI
;
A
#
# COMPACT_ATOMS: atom_id res chain seq x y z
N MET A 1 16.36 11.82 -8.50
CA MET A 1 17.21 10.66 -8.14
C MET A 1 16.88 9.49 -9.06
N PRO A 2 17.88 8.70 -9.51
CA PRO A 2 17.61 7.53 -10.36
C PRO A 2 16.91 6.45 -9.54
N PHE A 3 15.70 6.09 -9.96
CA PHE A 3 14.93 4.97 -9.44
C PHE A 3 15.67 3.66 -9.75
N THR A 4 16.22 3.01 -8.73
CA THR A 4 16.92 1.73 -8.92
C THR A 4 15.89 0.65 -9.24
N GLN A 5 15.97 0.09 -10.45
CA GLN A 5 14.97 -0.85 -10.94
C GLN A 5 14.92 -2.15 -10.12
N ALA A 6 16.08 -2.61 -9.63
CA ALA A 6 16.21 -3.88 -8.91
C ALA A 6 15.41 -3.96 -7.59
N PRO A 7 15.55 -3.03 -6.63
CA PRO A 7 14.78 -3.11 -5.39
C PRO A 7 13.27 -2.90 -5.63
N TRP A 8 12.88 -2.07 -6.60
CA TRP A 8 11.48 -1.96 -6.99
C TRP A 8 10.92 -3.28 -7.52
N THR A 9 11.62 -3.96 -8.41
CA THR A 9 11.18 -5.26 -8.94
C THR A 9 11.06 -6.31 -7.83
N ALA A 10 11.97 -6.30 -6.85
CA ALA A 10 11.89 -7.21 -5.72
C ALA A 10 10.62 -6.97 -4.87
N VAL A 11 10.32 -5.70 -4.57
CA VAL A 11 9.11 -5.34 -3.81
C VAL A 11 7.84 -5.68 -4.60
N CYS A 12 7.78 -5.39 -5.91
CA CYS A 12 6.63 -5.76 -6.73
C CYS A 12 6.42 -7.28 -6.78
N SER A 13 7.48 -8.07 -6.86
CA SER A 13 7.38 -9.54 -6.92
C SER A 13 6.98 -10.17 -5.58
N LEU A 14 7.18 -9.47 -4.45
CA LEU A 14 6.85 -9.97 -3.11
C LEU A 14 5.38 -10.40 -3.00
N TYR A 15 4.43 -9.58 -3.47
CA TYR A 15 3.00 -9.85 -3.32
C TYR A 15 2.51 -11.06 -4.15
N PRO A 16 2.86 -11.19 -5.45
CA PRO A 16 2.58 -12.42 -6.20
C PRO A 16 3.24 -13.67 -5.61
N ILE A 17 4.48 -13.56 -5.11
CA ILE A 17 5.17 -14.69 -4.47
C ILE A 17 4.40 -15.15 -3.22
N VAL A 18 4.03 -14.22 -2.34
CA VAL A 18 3.26 -14.53 -1.14
C VAL A 18 1.90 -15.13 -1.49
N TYR A 19 1.21 -14.60 -2.52
CA TYR A 19 -0.04 -15.18 -3.02
C TYR A 19 0.14 -16.65 -3.45
N VAL A 20 1.18 -16.97 -4.23
CA VAL A 20 1.43 -18.36 -4.67
C VAL A 20 1.80 -19.27 -3.50
N VAL A 21 2.69 -18.80 -2.63
CA VAL A 21 3.14 -19.54 -1.44
C VAL A 21 2.00 -19.75 -0.43
N SER A 22 1.04 -18.83 -0.36
CA SER A 22 -0.10 -18.95 0.55
C SER A 22 -1.20 -19.90 0.05
N ILE A 23 -1.15 -20.38 -1.19
CA ILE A 23 -2.15 -21.34 -1.73
C ILE A 23 -2.22 -22.63 -0.87
N PRO A 24 -1.12 -23.39 -0.66
CA PRO A 24 -1.18 -24.60 0.17
C PRO A 24 -1.60 -24.29 1.61
N LEU A 25 -1.17 -23.14 2.16
CA LEU A 25 -1.57 -22.70 3.50
C LEU A 25 -3.07 -22.37 3.57
N THR A 26 -3.63 -21.76 2.53
CA THR A 26 -5.07 -21.48 2.43
C THR A 26 -5.86 -22.79 2.44
N LEU A 27 -5.43 -23.78 1.64
CA LEU A 27 -6.11 -25.07 1.59
C LEU A 27 -6.06 -25.81 2.94
N ALA A 28 -4.97 -25.67 3.69
CA ALA A 28 -4.81 -26.30 5.00
C ALA A 28 -5.54 -25.57 6.14
N PHE A 29 -5.51 -24.23 6.15
CA PHE A 29 -5.84 -23.43 7.33
C PHE A 29 -7.08 -22.53 7.18
N LYS A 30 -7.69 -22.41 5.99
CA LYS A 30 -8.89 -21.57 5.79
C LYS A 30 -10.04 -21.88 6.76
N ARG A 31 -10.17 -23.13 7.21
CA ARG A 31 -11.18 -23.55 8.21
C ARG A 31 -11.08 -22.83 9.57
N TYR A 32 -9.95 -22.21 9.86
CA TYR A 32 -9.72 -21.47 11.12
C TYR A 32 -9.99 -19.97 10.98
N ASN A 33 -10.59 -19.51 9.87
CA ASN A 33 -10.85 -18.09 9.63
C ASN A 33 -11.66 -17.41 10.74
N SER A 34 -12.69 -18.06 11.29
CA SER A 34 -13.50 -17.52 12.39
C SER A 34 -12.66 -17.30 13.64
N TYR A 35 -11.83 -18.30 14.01
CA TYR A 35 -10.95 -18.22 15.17
C TYR A 35 -9.91 -17.10 15.02
N ILE A 36 -9.28 -16.99 13.84
CA ILE A 36 -8.28 -15.94 13.58
C ILE A 36 -8.92 -14.55 13.58
N GLY A 37 -10.16 -14.43 13.10
CA GLY A 37 -10.93 -13.18 13.13
C GLY A 37 -11.35 -12.73 14.54
N GLU A 38 -11.35 -13.62 15.52
CA GLU A 38 -11.65 -13.30 16.92
C GLU A 38 -10.41 -12.82 17.71
N LEU A 39 -9.21 -12.99 17.15
CA LEU A 39 -7.99 -12.51 17.80
C LEU A 39 -7.99 -10.97 17.85
N TRP A 40 -7.82 -10.42 19.06
CA TRP A 40 -7.87 -8.99 19.31
C TRP A 40 -6.95 -8.17 18.38
N PHE A 41 -5.75 -8.70 18.08
CA PHE A 41 -4.78 -8.03 17.23
C PHE A 41 -5.23 -7.99 15.77
N VAL A 42 -5.85 -9.07 15.27
CA VAL A 42 -6.40 -9.14 13.92
C VAL A 42 -7.58 -8.18 13.80
N GLN A 43 -8.47 -8.14 14.80
CA GLN A 43 -9.56 -7.17 14.84
C GLN A 43 -9.07 -5.72 14.91
N PHE A 44 -8.01 -5.47 15.67
CA PHE A 44 -7.37 -4.14 15.72
C PHE A 44 -6.84 -3.73 14.35
N LEU A 45 -6.07 -4.59 13.68
CA LEU A 45 -5.55 -4.33 12.34
C LEU A 45 -6.69 -4.09 11.35
N GLU A 46 -7.66 -5.00 11.33
CA GLU A 46 -8.81 -4.94 10.44
C GLU A 46 -9.60 -3.65 10.64
N HIS A 47 -9.99 -3.34 11.87
CA HIS A 47 -10.86 -2.19 12.14
C HIS A 47 -10.14 -0.85 11.99
N TYR A 48 -8.95 -0.70 12.57
CA TYR A 48 -8.28 0.61 12.68
C TYR A 48 -7.19 0.85 11.65
N ILE A 49 -6.48 -0.18 11.20
CA ILE A 49 -5.36 -0.02 10.25
C ILE A 49 -5.84 -0.16 8.79
N VAL A 50 -6.83 -1.02 8.56
CA VAL A 50 -7.32 -1.32 7.22
C VAL A 50 -8.70 -0.71 6.98
N ARG A 51 -9.79 -1.34 7.43
CA ARG A 51 -11.16 -1.02 7.01
C ARG A 51 -11.57 0.44 7.18
N THR A 52 -11.36 1.03 8.36
CA THR A 52 -11.90 2.37 8.66
C THR A 52 -10.98 3.49 8.17
N TYR A 53 -9.66 3.31 8.33
CA TYR A 53 -8.71 4.41 8.18
C TYR A 53 -7.67 4.24 7.07
N ILE A 54 -7.70 3.18 6.25
CA ILE A 54 -6.66 2.93 5.23
C ILE A 54 -6.45 4.12 4.28
N TYR A 55 -7.51 4.78 3.82
CA TYR A 55 -7.39 5.94 2.94
C TYR A 55 -6.74 7.14 3.63
N TYR A 56 -7.05 7.36 4.92
CA TYR A 56 -6.45 8.43 5.70
C TYR A 56 -4.97 8.15 5.95
N TRP A 57 -4.61 6.94 6.39
CA TRP A 57 -3.23 6.53 6.60
C TRP A 57 -2.42 6.58 5.31
N PHE A 58 -2.96 6.05 4.22
CA PHE A 58 -2.33 6.12 2.90
C PHE A 58 -2.08 7.56 2.47
N THR A 59 -3.10 8.43 2.52
CA THR A 59 -2.96 9.84 2.13
C THR A 59 -1.93 10.56 2.99
N LEU A 60 -2.01 10.38 4.31
CA LEU A 60 -1.08 11.00 5.26
C LEU A 60 0.36 10.57 4.99
N LEU A 61 0.62 9.27 4.87
CA LEU A 61 1.96 8.74 4.63
C LEU A 61 2.48 9.13 3.24
N TYR A 62 1.63 9.07 2.21
CA TYR A 62 2.02 9.41 0.84
C TYR A 62 2.42 10.88 0.74
N VAL A 63 1.59 11.78 1.26
CA VAL A 63 1.87 13.23 1.28
C VAL A 63 3.07 13.54 2.17
N ALA A 64 3.18 12.94 3.36
CA ALA A 64 4.32 13.15 4.25
C ALA A 64 5.65 12.75 3.61
N ASN A 65 5.67 11.69 2.79
CA ASN A 65 6.88 11.29 2.06
C ASN A 65 7.21 12.19 0.87
N LEU A 66 6.22 12.90 0.30
CA LEU A 66 6.42 13.88 -0.78
C LEU A 66 6.84 15.26 -0.27
N ILE A 67 6.47 15.61 0.96
CA ILE A 67 6.86 16.87 1.58
C ILE A 67 8.38 16.90 1.80
N VAL A 68 8.99 18.03 1.45
CA VAL A 68 10.35 18.37 1.83
C VAL A 68 10.25 19.37 2.97
N VAL A 69 10.87 19.01 4.09
CA VAL A 69 11.01 19.89 5.24
C VAL A 69 12.40 20.51 5.14
N GLU A 70 12.42 21.82 4.90
CA GLU A 70 13.58 22.66 5.12
C GLU A 70 13.35 23.45 6.42
N VAL A 71 14.42 23.71 7.17
CA VAL A 71 14.52 24.42 8.47
C VAL A 71 13.45 25.50 8.75
N ARG A 72 12.98 26.25 7.74
CA ARG A 72 11.95 27.30 7.90
C ARG A 72 10.74 27.14 6.99
N ARG A 73 10.70 26.12 6.14
CA ARG A 73 9.64 25.93 5.14
C ARG A 73 9.36 24.46 4.93
N VAL A 74 8.13 24.09 5.26
CA VAL A 74 7.51 22.89 4.71
C VAL A 74 7.08 23.25 3.30
N SER A 75 7.68 22.64 2.28
CA SER A 75 7.31 22.89 0.89
C SER A 75 7.05 21.60 0.15
N LEU A 76 6.06 21.66 -0.74
CA LEU A 76 5.86 20.66 -1.77
C LEU A 76 6.58 21.17 -3.02
N PRO A 77 7.66 20.51 -3.49
CA PRO A 77 8.40 20.97 -4.66
C PRO A 77 7.60 20.66 -5.94
N ILE A 78 6.50 21.37 -6.17
CA ILE A 78 5.58 21.15 -7.31
C ILE A 78 6.28 21.38 -8.66
N LYS A 79 7.43 22.09 -8.68
CA LYS A 79 8.24 22.27 -9.89
C LYS A 79 9.07 21.03 -10.25
N ASP A 80 9.29 20.11 -9.32
CA ASP A 80 10.08 18.90 -9.56
C ASP A 80 9.25 17.89 -10.38
N PRO A 81 9.73 17.43 -11.56
CA PRO A 81 9.01 16.48 -12.38
C PRO A 81 8.66 15.17 -11.66
N TRP A 82 9.49 14.73 -10.70
CA TRP A 82 9.23 13.53 -9.91
C TRP A 82 8.05 13.70 -8.95
N THR A 83 7.90 14.88 -8.33
CA THR A 83 6.75 15.21 -7.47
C THR A 83 5.47 15.30 -8.28
N ILE A 84 5.49 15.95 -9.45
CA ILE A 84 4.33 15.99 -10.35
C ILE A 84 3.92 14.58 -10.76
N ASN A 85 4.88 13.73 -11.15
CA ASN A 85 4.57 12.35 -11.52
C ASN A 85 3.95 11.58 -10.33
N SER A 86 4.51 11.72 -9.14
CA SER A 86 3.98 11.05 -7.95
C SER A 86 2.55 11.50 -7.63
N ILE A 87 2.24 12.80 -7.79
CA ILE A 87 0.87 13.32 -7.65
C ILE A 87 -0.07 12.71 -8.71
N LYS A 88 0.36 12.62 -9.98
CA LYS A 88 -0.43 11.97 -11.03
C LYS A 88 -0.73 10.51 -10.68
N ILE A 89 0.28 9.75 -10.27
CA ILE A 89 0.15 8.34 -9.88
C ILE A 89 -0.82 8.20 -8.70
N TYR A 90 -0.75 9.08 -7.70
CA TYR A 90 -1.68 9.10 -6.57
C TYR A 90 -3.13 9.27 -7.04
N PHE A 91 -3.41 10.25 -7.90
CA PHE A 91 -4.76 10.47 -8.42
C PHE A 91 -5.23 9.33 -9.33
N CYS A 92 -4.35 8.79 -10.18
CA CYS A 92 -4.66 7.59 -10.97
C CYS A 92 -5.04 6.40 -10.08
N ASN A 93 -4.34 6.20 -8.97
CA ASN A 93 -4.67 5.14 -8.01
C ASN A 93 -6.01 5.42 -7.30
N LEU A 94 -6.25 6.65 -6.87
CA LEU A 94 -7.49 7.02 -6.22
C LEU A 94 -8.69 6.80 -7.14
N ILE A 95 -8.58 7.24 -8.40
CA ILE A 95 -9.60 6.99 -9.43
C ILE A 95 -9.78 5.48 -9.59
N TRP A 96 -8.70 4.72 -9.84
CA TRP A 96 -8.77 3.27 -10.01
C TRP A 96 -9.48 2.56 -8.85
N LEU A 97 -9.13 2.86 -7.61
CA LEU A 97 -9.75 2.27 -6.43
C LEU A 97 -11.22 2.70 -6.27
N ALA A 98 -11.54 3.97 -6.52
CA ALA A 98 -12.92 4.44 -6.49
C ALA A 98 -13.79 3.74 -7.55
N LEU A 99 -13.25 3.51 -8.76
CA LEU A 99 -13.95 2.75 -9.80
C LEU A 99 -14.19 1.29 -9.39
N LEU A 100 -13.22 0.65 -8.74
CA LEU A 100 -13.36 -0.74 -8.31
C LEU A 100 -14.35 -0.92 -7.16
N LEU A 101 -14.29 -0.04 -6.16
CA LEU A 101 -14.91 -0.25 -4.85
C LEU A 101 -16.17 0.60 -4.58
N GLU A 102 -16.29 1.79 -5.16
CA GLU A 102 -17.33 2.76 -4.78
C GLU A 102 -18.22 3.23 -5.95
N TRP A 103 -17.70 3.19 -7.19
CA TRP A 103 -18.20 3.77 -8.44
C TRP A 103 -19.51 4.61 -8.39
N CYS A 104 -19.41 5.92 -8.64
CA CYS A 104 -20.48 6.93 -8.50
C CYS A 104 -21.62 6.92 -9.56
N PHE A 105 -21.57 6.07 -10.57
CA PHE A 105 -22.64 5.89 -11.59
C PHE A 105 -23.18 4.45 -11.65
N GLY A 106 -23.49 3.85 -10.50
CA GLY A 106 -24.12 2.53 -10.44
C GLY A 106 -23.59 1.66 -9.30
N SER A 107 -23.58 0.35 -9.50
CA SER A 107 -22.86 -0.59 -8.63
C SER A 107 -21.35 -0.53 -8.90
N PRO A 108 -20.50 -0.68 -7.88
CA PRO A 108 -19.05 -0.84 -8.03
C PRO A 108 -18.69 -1.96 -9.01
N ILE A 109 -17.51 -1.88 -9.63
CA ILE A 109 -17.07 -2.92 -10.58
C ILE A 109 -17.02 -4.29 -9.90
N PHE A 110 -16.58 -4.37 -8.64
CA PHE A 110 -16.55 -5.65 -7.91
C PHE A 110 -17.94 -6.25 -7.71
N GLU A 111 -18.95 -5.44 -7.43
CA GLU A 111 -20.35 -5.91 -7.35
C GLU A 111 -20.85 -6.36 -8.72
N ARG A 112 -20.50 -5.65 -9.80
CA ARG A 112 -20.84 -6.07 -11.17
C ARG A 112 -20.20 -7.40 -11.56
N ILE A 113 -18.93 -7.61 -11.18
CA ILE A 113 -18.24 -8.89 -11.40
C ILE A 113 -18.96 -9.99 -10.61
N SER A 114 -19.33 -9.74 -9.35
CA SER A 114 -20.06 -10.69 -8.52
C SER A 114 -21.37 -11.12 -9.18
N VAL A 115 -22.20 -10.16 -9.61
CA VAL A 115 -23.46 -10.46 -10.34
C VAL A 115 -23.18 -11.20 -11.65
N ALA A 116 -22.18 -10.79 -12.42
CA ALA A 116 -21.83 -11.44 -13.69
C ALA A 116 -21.35 -12.88 -13.51
N THR A 117 -20.72 -13.22 -12.37
CA THR A 117 -20.32 -14.58 -12.02
C THR A 117 -21.46 -15.46 -11.49
N GLY A 118 -22.67 -14.92 -11.35
CA GLY A 118 -23.86 -15.66 -10.95
C GLY A 118 -24.44 -15.29 -9.57
N ALA A 119 -23.92 -14.23 -8.94
CA ALA A 119 -24.51 -13.73 -7.70
C ALA A 119 -25.90 -13.15 -7.94
N HIS A 120 -26.85 -13.49 -7.08
CA HIS A 120 -28.22 -13.00 -7.17
C HIS A 120 -28.88 -12.91 -5.80
N CYS A 121 -29.89 -12.04 -5.70
CA CYS A 121 -30.76 -11.96 -4.54
C CYS A 121 -31.81 -13.07 -4.57
N THR A 122 -32.25 -13.53 -3.40
CA THR A 122 -33.46 -14.39 -3.29
C THR A 122 -34.74 -13.70 -3.75
N ILE A 123 -34.77 -12.38 -3.68
CA ILE A 123 -35.90 -11.56 -4.13
C ILE A 123 -35.67 -11.20 -5.62
N PRO A 124 -36.62 -11.53 -6.51
CA PRO A 124 -36.49 -11.20 -7.93
C PRO A 124 -36.41 -9.68 -8.16
N ASP A 125 -35.81 -9.29 -9.28
CA ASP A 125 -35.61 -7.90 -9.71
C ASP A 125 -34.68 -7.03 -8.82
N ILE A 126 -34.01 -7.64 -7.83
CA ILE A 126 -32.97 -6.98 -7.03
C ILE A 126 -31.59 -7.46 -7.46
N TYR A 127 -30.81 -6.55 -8.05
CA TYR A 127 -29.46 -6.81 -8.58
C TYR A 127 -28.34 -6.18 -7.75
N ARG A 128 -28.64 -5.69 -6.54
CA ARG A 128 -27.65 -5.13 -5.64
C ARG A 128 -27.70 -5.79 -4.27
N GLU A 129 -26.53 -6.09 -3.72
CA GLU A 129 -26.39 -6.79 -2.45
C GLU A 129 -27.02 -5.99 -1.31
N TYR A 130 -26.65 -4.71 -1.19
CA TYR A 130 -27.21 -3.81 -0.17
C TYR A 130 -28.74 -3.68 -0.24
N GLN A 131 -29.31 -3.65 -1.45
CA GLN A 131 -30.76 -3.58 -1.62
C GLN A 131 -31.43 -4.91 -1.23
N CYS A 132 -30.78 -6.03 -1.51
CA CYS A 132 -31.27 -7.37 -1.16
C CYS A 132 -31.36 -7.53 0.36
N GLU A 133 -30.27 -7.21 1.08
CA GLU A 133 -30.22 -7.29 2.54
C GLU A 133 -31.25 -6.36 3.18
N LYS A 134 -31.38 -5.13 2.67
CA LYS A 134 -32.37 -4.16 3.16
C LYS A 134 -33.82 -4.62 2.91
N ALA A 135 -34.06 -5.36 1.85
CA ALA A 135 -35.35 -5.96 1.54
C ALA A 135 -35.62 -7.27 2.32
N GLY A 136 -34.68 -7.71 3.17
CA GLY A 136 -34.77 -8.97 3.92
C GLY A 136 -34.46 -10.21 3.09
N GLY A 137 -33.93 -10.02 1.88
CA GLY A 137 -33.42 -11.10 1.04
C GLY A 137 -32.02 -11.54 1.46
N SER A 138 -31.59 -12.70 0.95
CA SER A 138 -30.22 -13.18 1.11
C SER A 138 -29.51 -13.15 -0.25
N TRP A 139 -28.23 -12.77 -0.22
CA TRP A 139 -27.38 -12.70 -1.39
C TRP A 139 -26.65 -14.04 -1.56
N ILE A 140 -26.86 -14.72 -2.69
CA ILE A 140 -26.41 -16.11 -2.91
C ILE A 140 -25.36 -16.15 -4.02
N ASN A 141 -24.38 -17.06 -3.90
CA ASN A 141 -23.31 -17.30 -4.88
C ASN A 141 -22.44 -16.06 -5.19
N ALA A 142 -22.23 -15.21 -4.19
CA ALA A 142 -21.41 -14.02 -4.33
C ALA A 142 -19.95 -14.38 -4.63
N PHE A 143 -19.40 -13.84 -5.72
CA PHE A 143 -17.96 -13.81 -5.94
C PHE A 143 -17.41 -12.53 -5.33
N ASP A 144 -16.97 -12.64 -4.08
CA ASP A 144 -16.47 -11.50 -3.30
C ASP A 144 -15.00 -11.20 -3.64
N SER A 145 -14.80 -10.37 -4.66
CA SER A 145 -13.47 -9.91 -5.06
C SER A 145 -12.77 -9.21 -3.90
N SER A 146 -11.56 -9.66 -3.54
CA SER A 146 -10.91 -9.17 -2.31
C SER A 146 -10.44 -7.71 -2.42
N SER A 147 -11.28 -6.81 -1.91
CA SER A 147 -10.99 -5.37 -1.77
C SER A 147 -9.79 -5.13 -0.85
N HIS A 148 -9.66 -5.91 0.22
CA HIS A 148 -8.54 -5.88 1.14
C HIS A 148 -7.22 -6.19 0.43
N TYR A 149 -7.16 -7.23 -0.40
CA TYR A 149 -6.00 -7.51 -1.24
C TYR A 149 -5.64 -6.31 -2.12
N THR A 150 -6.64 -5.77 -2.83
CA THR A 150 -6.47 -4.66 -3.78
C THR A 150 -5.88 -3.42 -3.09
N LEU A 151 -6.48 -3.02 -1.96
CA LEU A 151 -6.07 -1.84 -1.20
C LEU A 151 -4.69 -2.01 -0.56
N LEU A 152 -4.44 -3.15 0.10
CA LEU A 152 -3.18 -3.41 0.79
C LEU A 152 -2.01 -3.47 -0.18
N ILE A 153 -2.17 -4.13 -1.34
CA ILE A 153 -1.12 -4.20 -2.37
C ILE A 153 -0.87 -2.81 -2.96
N SER A 154 -1.92 -2.15 -3.47
CA SER A 154 -1.74 -0.89 -4.20
C SER A 154 -1.13 0.19 -3.31
N ASN A 155 -1.71 0.41 -2.13
CA ASN A 155 -1.26 1.47 -1.23
C ASN A 155 0.16 1.19 -0.71
N SER A 156 0.48 -0.06 -0.37
CA SER A 156 1.83 -0.41 0.09
C SER A 156 2.89 -0.18 -1.00
N LEU A 157 2.63 -0.62 -2.24
CA LEU A 157 3.58 -0.45 -3.35
C LEU A 157 3.82 1.02 -3.69
N LEU A 158 2.78 1.85 -3.61
CA LEU A 158 2.92 3.29 -3.83
C LEU A 158 3.72 3.97 -2.71
N ILE A 159 3.58 3.55 -1.45
CA ILE A 159 4.46 4.03 -0.37
C ILE A 159 5.90 3.53 -0.57
N TRP A 160 6.10 2.27 -0.93
CA TRP A 160 7.42 1.74 -1.26
C TRP A 160 8.11 2.56 -2.34
N ARG A 161 7.39 2.98 -3.38
CA ARG A 161 7.95 3.83 -4.44
C ARG A 161 8.60 5.10 -3.89
N LEU A 162 7.98 5.71 -2.88
CA LEU A 162 8.49 6.94 -2.25
C LEU A 162 9.59 6.67 -1.23
N VAL A 163 9.55 5.53 -0.54
CA VAL A 163 10.49 5.18 0.54
C VAL A 163 11.79 4.57 0.01
N LEU A 164 11.72 3.76 -1.06
CA LEU A 164 12.87 3.02 -1.62
C LEU A 164 14.13 3.87 -1.84
N PRO A 165 14.07 5.10 -2.41
CA PRO A 165 15.25 5.94 -2.58
C PRO A 165 15.94 6.32 -1.25
N TYR A 166 15.20 6.33 -0.14
CA TYR A 166 15.67 6.76 1.18
C TYR A 166 16.08 5.60 2.09
N ILE A 167 15.82 4.34 1.72
CA ILE A 167 16.21 3.16 2.52
C ILE A 167 17.73 3.12 2.75
N GLY A 168 18.52 3.46 1.73
CA GLY A 168 19.99 3.51 1.84
C GLY A 168 20.50 4.53 2.87
N ALA A 169 19.70 5.55 3.18
CA ALA A 169 20.01 6.54 4.22
C ALA A 169 19.62 6.10 5.64
N VAL A 170 18.75 5.07 5.76
CA VAL A 170 18.28 4.52 7.03
C VAL A 170 19.04 3.25 7.42
N LEU A 171 19.52 2.48 6.44
CA LEU A 171 20.36 1.31 6.72
C LEU A 171 21.70 1.74 7.34
N PRO A 172 22.19 1.04 8.38
CA PRO A 172 23.47 1.35 9.01
C PRO A 172 24.59 1.36 7.96
N GLN A 173 25.35 2.46 7.92
CA GLN A 173 26.47 2.69 6.98
C GLN A 173 27.60 1.63 7.04
N TYR A 174 27.48 0.59 7.87
CA TYR A 174 28.46 -0.49 7.98
C TYR A 174 28.69 -1.24 6.65
N VAL A 175 27.71 -1.27 5.74
CA VAL A 175 27.87 -1.95 4.43
C VAL A 175 28.49 -1.03 3.37
N LEU A 176 28.33 0.29 3.46
CA LEU A 176 28.82 1.26 2.46
C LEU A 176 30.18 1.91 2.82
N ARG A 177 30.61 1.84 4.09
CA ARG A 177 31.86 2.44 4.60
C ARG A 177 33.15 1.82 4.08
N ARG A 178 33.11 0.74 3.28
CA ARG A 178 34.34 0.15 2.73
C ARG A 178 34.93 0.94 1.55
N ARG A 179 34.22 1.92 0.97
CA ARG A 179 34.68 2.62 -0.25
C ARG A 179 35.12 4.06 -0.08
N SER A 180 34.73 4.76 0.99
CA SER A 180 34.98 6.21 1.15
C SER A 180 36.14 6.58 2.08
N LEU A 181 36.79 5.60 2.73
CA LEU A 181 37.90 5.85 3.65
C LEU A 181 39.25 6.11 2.95
N VAL A 182 39.28 6.23 1.62
CA VAL A 182 40.53 6.46 0.85
C VAL A 182 40.65 7.90 0.33
N GLU A 183 39.58 8.69 0.27
CA GLU A 183 39.59 9.98 -0.45
C GLU A 183 39.55 11.24 0.44
N ASN A 184 39.07 11.15 1.70
CA ASN A 184 38.64 12.35 2.45
C ASN A 184 39.61 12.87 3.53
N ASP A 185 40.83 12.34 3.63
CA ASP A 185 41.78 12.76 4.68
C ASP A 185 42.58 14.04 4.34
N LEU A 186 42.21 14.82 3.31
CA LEU A 186 43.05 15.94 2.85
C LEU A 186 42.43 17.35 2.91
N GLU A 187 41.12 17.55 3.09
CA GLU A 187 40.56 18.91 3.09
C GLU A 187 39.41 19.09 4.10
N ALA A 188 39.74 19.49 5.33
CA ALA A 188 38.75 20.02 6.26
C ALA A 188 39.28 21.26 6.99
N GLY A 189 39.01 22.43 6.39
CA GLY A 189 39.14 23.73 7.05
C GLY A 189 38.05 23.93 8.13
N PRO A 190 38.18 24.95 9.00
CA PRO A 190 37.27 25.15 10.12
C PRO A 190 35.92 25.73 9.64
N GLY A 191 34.95 24.84 9.38
CA GLY A 191 33.60 25.19 8.94
C GLY A 191 32.63 25.48 10.09
N ASP A 192 31.74 26.44 9.83
CA ASP A 192 30.79 27.11 10.72
C ASP A 192 29.83 26.16 11.49
N ARG A 193 29.60 26.43 12.79
CA ARG A 193 28.83 25.55 13.68
C ARG A 193 27.31 25.66 13.52
N ASN A 194 26.80 26.68 12.81
CA ASN A 194 25.36 26.95 12.70
C ASN A 194 24.66 26.23 11.52
N GLU A 195 25.37 25.85 10.46
CA GLU A 195 24.80 25.03 9.37
C GLU A 195 24.63 23.56 9.77
N ASN A 196 25.49 23.06 10.67
CA ASN A 196 25.47 21.65 11.07
C ASN A 196 24.26 21.29 11.95
N SER A 197 23.74 22.23 12.75
CA SER A 197 22.56 21.98 13.60
C SER A 197 21.26 21.95 12.79
N THR A 198 21.17 22.75 11.72
CA THR A 198 19.97 22.90 10.90
C THR A 198 19.80 21.77 9.87
N LEU A 199 20.90 21.35 9.24
CA LEU A 199 20.93 20.16 8.38
C LEU A 199 20.62 18.86 9.16
N ALA A 200 20.96 18.82 10.45
CA ALA A 200 20.69 17.67 11.31
C ALA A 200 19.20 17.51 11.63
N GLU A 201 18.46 18.61 11.81
CA GLU A 201 17.03 18.59 12.14
C GLU A 201 16.16 18.13 10.96
N ASP A 202 16.43 18.64 9.76
CA ASP A 202 15.77 18.21 8.51
C ASP A 202 15.99 16.70 8.23
N SER A 203 17.18 16.20 8.58
CA SER A 203 17.52 14.76 8.48
C SER A 203 16.69 13.89 9.44
N ILE A 204 16.37 14.39 10.64
CA ILE A 204 15.61 13.63 11.65
C ILE A 204 14.15 13.48 11.23
N VAL A 205 13.51 14.57 10.78
CA VAL A 205 12.09 14.52 10.36
C VAL A 205 11.91 13.53 9.22
N LYS A 206 12.78 13.58 8.20
CA LYS A 206 12.71 12.63 7.08
C LYS A 206 12.90 11.17 7.53
N LYS A 207 13.83 10.91 8.45
CA LYS A 207 14.03 9.56 9.04
C LYS A 207 12.79 9.08 9.77
N VAL A 208 12.15 9.93 10.59
CA VAL A 208 10.93 9.60 11.32
C VAL A 208 9.80 9.27 10.35
N VAL A 209 9.58 10.09 9.33
CA VAL A 209 8.55 9.83 8.30
C VAL A 209 8.79 8.49 7.60
N VAL A 210 10.03 8.19 7.21
CA VAL A 210 10.37 6.91 6.58
C VAL A 210 10.13 5.73 7.53
N LEU A 211 10.55 5.84 8.81
CA LEU A 211 10.34 4.78 9.80
C LEU A 211 8.85 4.50 10.06
N VAL A 212 8.04 5.54 10.20
CA VAL A 212 6.59 5.41 10.38
C VAL A 212 5.96 4.78 9.13
N SER A 213 6.42 5.15 7.94
CA SER A 213 5.94 4.56 6.68
C SER A 213 6.29 3.08 6.58
N LEU A 214 7.50 2.69 6.95
CA LEU A 214 7.93 1.29 6.99
C LEU A 214 7.12 0.48 8.01
N LEU A 215 6.80 1.06 9.18
CA LEU A 215 5.93 0.44 10.17
C LEU A 215 4.54 0.15 9.59
N PHE A 216 3.90 1.13 8.96
CA PHE A 216 2.57 0.93 8.37
C PHE A 216 2.57 -0.07 7.23
N VAL A 217 3.58 0.00 6.34
CA VAL A 217 3.75 -0.99 5.27
C VAL A 217 3.94 -2.40 5.84
N PHE A 218 4.67 -2.55 6.97
CA PHE A 218 4.82 -3.83 7.65
C PHE A 218 3.49 -4.33 8.25
N LEU A 219 2.73 -3.45 8.91
CA LEU A 219 1.40 -3.81 9.45
C LEU A 219 0.43 -4.20 8.31
N TRP A 220 0.41 -3.45 7.20
CA TRP A 220 -0.36 -3.78 6.02
C TRP A 220 0.08 -5.10 5.39
N PHE A 221 1.38 -5.39 5.39
CA PHE A 221 1.90 -6.67 4.92
C PHE A 221 1.46 -7.83 5.82
N ILE A 222 1.42 -7.65 7.14
CA ILE A 222 0.85 -8.65 8.06
C ILE A 222 -0.64 -8.88 7.74
N SER A 223 -1.43 -7.81 7.63
CA SER A 223 -2.85 -7.91 7.22
C SER A 223 -3.00 -8.65 5.90
N PHE A 224 -2.15 -8.33 4.91
CA PHE A 224 -2.13 -9.00 3.62
C PHE A 224 -1.85 -10.50 3.76
N CYS A 225 -0.86 -10.90 4.55
CA CYS A 225 -0.56 -12.31 4.81
C CYS A 225 -1.73 -13.05 5.49
N ILE A 226 -2.39 -12.40 6.45
CA ILE A 226 -3.58 -12.95 7.12
C ILE A 226 -4.71 -13.17 6.11
N THR A 227 -5.04 -12.15 5.30
CA THR A 227 -6.01 -12.28 4.20
C THR A 227 -5.60 -13.35 3.19
N SER A 228 -4.30 -13.45 2.90
CA SER A 228 -3.72 -14.41 1.96
C SER A 228 -3.91 -15.85 2.37
N VAL A 229 -3.99 -16.15 3.67
CA VAL A 229 -4.15 -17.52 4.19
C VAL A 229 -5.60 -17.81 4.58
N PHE A 230 -6.28 -16.90 5.28
CA PHE A 230 -7.52 -17.25 6.00
C PHE A 230 -8.82 -16.79 5.31
N TYR A 231 -8.78 -15.75 4.48
CA TYR A 231 -9.99 -15.13 3.93
C TYR A 231 -10.09 -15.33 2.42
N HIS A 232 -11.28 -15.19 1.83
CA HIS A 232 -11.57 -15.34 0.40
C HIS A 232 -11.17 -16.68 -0.25
N THR A 233 -11.64 -16.92 -1.46
CA THR A 233 -11.20 -18.03 -2.32
C THR A 233 -9.97 -17.64 -3.13
N ILE A 234 -9.28 -18.64 -3.70
CA ILE A 234 -8.09 -18.43 -4.55
C ILE A 234 -8.38 -17.51 -5.76
N PRO A 235 -9.48 -17.68 -6.51
CA PRO A 235 -9.79 -16.77 -7.63
C PRO A 235 -10.17 -15.36 -7.18
N GLU A 236 -10.89 -15.19 -6.07
CA GLU A 236 -11.20 -13.86 -5.51
C GLU A 236 -9.94 -13.08 -5.14
N LYS A 237 -8.95 -13.77 -4.56
CA LYS A 237 -7.62 -13.21 -4.27
C LYS A 237 -6.85 -12.87 -5.54
N LEU A 238 -6.96 -13.68 -6.59
CA LEU A 238 -6.30 -13.42 -7.87
C LEU A 238 -6.80 -12.11 -8.50
N VAL A 239 -8.11 -11.90 -8.49
CA VAL A 239 -8.71 -10.64 -8.96
C VAL A 239 -8.19 -9.46 -8.14
N GLY A 240 -8.20 -9.58 -6.81
CA GLY A 240 -7.66 -8.55 -5.93
C GLY A 240 -6.17 -8.27 -6.16
N LEU A 241 -5.36 -9.30 -6.42
CA LEU A 241 -3.94 -9.19 -6.76
C LEU A 241 -3.73 -8.40 -8.06
N ILE A 242 -4.43 -8.78 -9.13
CA ILE A 242 -4.33 -8.11 -10.44
C ILE A 242 -4.74 -6.64 -10.30
N CYS A 243 -5.89 -6.38 -9.68
CA CYS A 243 -6.39 -5.04 -9.45
C CYS A 243 -5.43 -4.18 -8.60
N GLY A 244 -4.89 -4.74 -7.51
CA GLY A 244 -3.96 -4.03 -6.63
C GLY A 244 -2.60 -3.73 -7.29
N MET A 245 -2.13 -4.60 -8.19
CA MET A 245 -0.87 -4.43 -8.90
C MET A 245 -0.95 -3.45 -10.08
N THR A 246 -2.15 -3.20 -10.62
CA THR A 246 -2.35 -2.48 -11.89
C THR A 246 -1.67 -1.11 -11.90
N VAL A 247 -2.05 -0.21 -10.99
CA VAL A 247 -1.50 1.16 -10.97
C VAL A 247 -0.01 1.18 -10.59
N PRO A 248 0.45 0.47 -9.55
CA PRO A 248 1.88 0.42 -9.22
C PRO A 248 2.76 -0.06 -10.38
N VAL A 249 2.37 -1.12 -11.10
CA VAL A 249 3.15 -1.64 -12.23
C VAL A 249 3.13 -0.66 -13.41
N LEU A 250 1.97 -0.07 -13.70
CA LEU A 250 1.82 0.90 -14.79
C LEU A 250 2.35 2.30 -14.46
N SER A 251 2.73 2.57 -13.21
CA SER A 251 3.27 3.86 -12.75
C SER A 251 4.57 4.30 -13.43
N ARG A 252 5.18 3.45 -14.26
CA ARG A 252 6.32 3.80 -15.12
C ARG A 252 5.90 4.49 -16.42
N PHE A 253 4.63 4.37 -16.80
CA PHE A 253 4.05 4.91 -18.03
C PHE A 253 3.12 6.11 -17.79
N ILE A 254 2.88 6.45 -16.52
CA ILE A 254 2.14 7.63 -16.05
C ILE A 254 3.15 8.76 -15.81
#